data_AF-U6GFF9-F1
#
_entry.id   AF-U6GFF9-F1
#
_cell.length_a   1.000
_cell.length_b   1.000
_cell.length_c   1.000
_cell.angle_alpha   90.00
_cell.angle_beta   90.00
_cell.angle_gamma   90.00
#
_symmetry.space_group_name_H-M   'P 1'
#
loop_
_entity.id
_entity.type
_entity.pdbx_description
1 polymer ?
#
loop_
_entity_poly.entity_id
_entity_poly.type
_entity_poly.pdbx_seq_one_letter_code
_entity_poly.pdbx_strand_id
1 'polypeptide(L)'
;MKVKADRDESSPYAAMMAAADVAARCKELGITAVHVRVRATGGTKSKTPGPGAQSALRALARSGLRIGRIEDVTPIPTDSTRRKSGRRGRRL
;
A
#
# COMPACT_ATOMS: atom_id res chain seq x y z
N MET A 1 11.23 11.57 -1.99
CA MET A 1 10.73 10.65 -3.03
C MET A 1 11.75 9.53 -3.22
N LYS A 2 11.34 8.25 -3.30
CA LYS A 2 12.27 7.10 -3.28
C LYS A 2 12.84 6.71 -4.63
N VAL A 3 12.17 7.10 -5.70
CA VAL A 3 12.57 6.88 -7.09
C VAL A 3 12.42 8.20 -7.84
N LYS A 4 13.17 8.36 -8.95
CA LYS A 4 13.11 9.56 -9.80
C LYS A 4 12.23 9.37 -11.04
N ALA A 5 11.85 8.14 -11.36
CA ALA A 5 11.06 7.80 -12.54
C ALA A 5 9.64 7.38 -12.13
N ASP A 6 8.65 8.00 -12.76
CA ASP A 6 7.22 7.81 -12.43
C ASP A 6 6.77 6.34 -12.56
N ARG A 7 7.33 5.62 -13.54
CA ARG A 7 7.02 4.19 -13.75
C ARG A 7 7.39 3.30 -12.56
N ASP A 8 8.40 3.70 -11.78
CA ASP A 8 8.96 2.89 -10.70
C ASP A 8 8.32 3.20 -9.34
N GLU A 9 7.40 4.18 -9.27
CA GLU A 9 6.76 4.60 -8.02
C GLU A 9 5.96 3.47 -7.36
N SER A 10 5.32 2.63 -8.17
CA SER A 10 4.52 1.49 -7.71
C SER A 10 5.34 0.22 -7.50
N SER A 11 6.65 0.26 -7.77
CA SER A 11 7.50 -0.92 -7.73
C SER A 11 7.66 -1.47 -6.30
N PRO A 12 7.78 -2.80 -6.14
CA PRO A 12 8.07 -3.40 -4.84
C PRO A 12 9.35 -2.86 -4.20
N TYR A 13 10.35 -2.53 -5.01
CA TYR A 13 11.62 -1.97 -4.57
C TYR A 13 11.45 -0.60 -3.91
N ALA A 14 10.73 0.32 -4.57
CA ALA A 14 10.43 1.63 -4.01
C ALA A 14 9.68 1.53 -2.67
N ALA A 15 8.73 0.59 -2.58
CA ALA A 15 7.96 0.33 -1.36
C ALA A 15 8.83 -0.20 -0.21
N MET A 16 9.79 -1.10 -0.48
CA MET A 16 10.72 -1.59 0.55
C MET A 16 11.62 -0.47 1.09
N MET A 17 12.17 0.37 0.21
CA MET A 17 13.00 1.50 0.64
C MET A 17 12.20 2.55 1.42
N ALA A 18 10.94 2.78 1.06
CA ALA A 18 10.05 3.64 1.84
C ALA A 18 9.78 3.08 3.24
N ALA A 19 9.49 1.78 3.34
CA ALA A 19 9.22 1.11 4.60
C ALA A 19 10.44 1.11 5.55
N ALA A 20 11.64 0.93 5.02
CA ALA A 20 12.87 0.94 5.82
C ALA A 20 13.12 2.30 6.51
N ASP A 21 12.92 3.40 5.80
CA ASP A 21 13.04 4.76 6.36
C ASP A 21 12.02 5.01 7.46
N VAL A 22 10.76 4.63 7.24
CA VAL A 22 9.70 4.77 8.25
C VAL A 22 10.06 3.96 9.48
N ALA A 23 10.58 2.74 9.31
CA ALA A 23 11.00 1.91 10.43
C ALA A 23 12.18 2.51 11.20
N ALA A 24 13.15 3.13 10.52
CA ALA A 24 14.25 3.84 11.18
C ALA A 24 13.72 5.00 12.03
N ARG A 25 12.81 5.81 11.46
CA ARG A 25 12.20 6.92 12.19
C ARG A 25 11.33 6.44 13.37
N CYS A 26 10.60 5.34 13.21
CA CYS A 26 9.84 4.74 14.30
C CYS A 26 10.74 4.30 15.46
N LYS A 27 11.94 3.77 15.18
CA LYS A 27 12.92 3.40 16.22
C LYS A 27 13.44 4.61 16.99
N GLU A 28 13.73 5.71 16.31
CA GLU A 28 14.15 6.96 16.95
C GLU A 28 13.07 7.50 17.90
N LEU A 29 11.80 7.28 17.56
CA LEU A 29 10.64 7.68 18.38
C LEU A 29 10.27 6.64 19.46
N GLY A 30 10.99 5.52 19.57
CA GLY A 30 10.71 4.46 20.53
C GLY A 30 9.47 3.60 20.21
N ILE A 31 8.95 3.65 18.98
CA ILE A 31 7.80 2.83 18.55
C ILE A 31 8.28 1.41 18.25
N THR A 32 7.78 0.44 19.03
CA THR A 32 8.19 -0.97 18.94
C THR A 32 7.22 -1.85 18.17
N ALA A 33 5.95 -1.44 18.06
CA ALA A 33 4.89 -2.22 17.42
C ALA A 33 3.94 -1.34 16.61
N VAL A 34 3.42 -1.85 15.50
CA VAL A 34 2.46 -1.16 14.63
C VAL A 34 1.30 -2.07 14.22
N HIS A 35 0.09 -1.52 14.20
CA HIS A 35 -1.06 -2.13 13.54
C HIS A 35 -1.09 -1.69 12.07
N VAL A 36 -1.33 -2.64 11.17
CA VAL A 36 -1.26 -2.39 9.73
C VAL A 36 -2.64 -2.39 9.13
N ARG A 37 -3.01 -1.29 8.49
CA ARG A 37 -4.26 -1.16 7.73
C ARG A 37 -3.91 -1.03 6.26
N VAL A 38 -4.12 -2.09 5.49
CA VAL A 38 -3.86 -2.10 4.05
C VAL A 38 -5.05 -1.50 3.32
N ARG A 39 -4.81 -0.64 2.33
CA ARG A 39 -5.86 0.04 1.58
C ARG A 39 -5.53 0.09 0.10
N ALA A 40 -6.38 -0.48 -0.74
CA ALA A 40 -6.40 -0.24 -2.17
C ALA A 40 -7.24 1.00 -2.51
N THR A 41 -7.26 1.43 -3.78
CA THR A 41 -8.03 2.61 -4.20
C THR A 41 -9.54 2.45 -3.92
N GLY A 42 -10.08 1.25 -4.14
CA GLY A 42 -11.45 0.86 -3.82
C GLY A 42 -12.53 1.63 -4.58
N GLY A 43 -13.76 1.56 -4.08
CA GLY A 43 -14.94 2.14 -4.72
C GLY A 43 -15.18 1.53 -6.11
N THR A 44 -15.23 2.39 -7.13
CA THR A 44 -15.38 1.97 -8.53
C THR A 44 -14.07 1.54 -9.18
N LYS A 45 -12.92 1.77 -8.54
CA LYS A 45 -11.57 1.42 -9.04
C LYS A 45 -11.15 0.04 -8.53
N SER A 46 -9.85 -0.27 -8.63
CA SER A 46 -9.30 -1.54 -8.15
C SER A 46 -9.47 -1.66 -6.63
N LYS A 47 -10.03 -2.78 -6.19
CA LYS A 47 -10.12 -3.18 -4.79
C LYS A 47 -8.90 -3.99 -4.34
N THR A 48 -8.07 -4.42 -5.29
CA THR A 48 -6.89 -5.22 -5.00
C THR A 48 -5.72 -4.29 -4.63
N PRO A 49 -5.08 -4.49 -3.47
CA PRO A 49 -3.85 -3.78 -3.12
C PRO A 49 -2.76 -3.99 -4.18
N GLY A 50 -1.96 -2.96 -4.42
CA GLY A 50 -0.88 -3.03 -5.40
C GLY A 50 0.28 -3.94 -4.94
N PRO A 51 1.24 -4.23 -5.85
CA PRO A 51 2.36 -5.13 -5.58
C PRO A 51 3.27 -4.63 -4.44
N GLY A 52 3.30 -3.31 -4.18
CA GLY A 52 4.04 -2.70 -3.09
C GLY A 52 3.51 -3.02 -1.68
N ALA A 53 2.27 -3.48 -1.54
CA ALA A 53 1.65 -3.69 -0.22
C ALA A 53 2.37 -4.78 0.58
N GLN A 54 2.55 -5.96 -0.02
CA GLN A 54 3.15 -7.10 0.67
C GLN A 54 4.67 -6.92 0.86
N SER A 55 5.35 -6.26 -0.08
CA SER A 55 6.78 -5.96 0.05
C SER A 55 7.06 -4.95 1.17
N ALA A 56 6.25 -3.90 1.31
CA ALA A 56 6.37 -2.95 2.41
C ALA A 56 6.14 -3.62 3.77
N LEU A 57 5.10 -4.46 3.89
CA LEU A 57 4.79 -5.17 5.14
C LEU A 57 5.95 -6.08 5.58
N ARG A 58 6.53 -6.83 4.63
CA ARG A 58 7.72 -7.65 4.88
C ARG A 58 8.93 -6.83 5.29
N ALA A 59 9.13 -5.65 4.68
CA ALA A 59 10.23 -4.77 5.02
C ALA A 59 10.10 -4.22 6.46
N LEU A 60 8.91 -3.78 6.87
CA LEU A 60 8.66 -3.32 8.25
C LEU A 60 8.95 -4.42 9.28
N ALA A 61 8.51 -5.65 9.02
CA ALA A 61 8.79 -6.79 9.88
C ALA A 61 10.29 -7.10 9.96
N ARG A 62 11.00 -7.07 8.83
CA ARG A 62 12.46 -7.30 8.77
C ARG A 62 13.25 -6.18 9.48
N SER A 63 12.75 -4.95 9.45
CA SER A 63 13.34 -3.84 10.18
C SER A 63 13.17 -3.94 11.71
N GLY A 64 12.45 -4.95 12.22
CA GLY A 64 12.33 -5.24 13.65
C GLY A 64 11.12 -4.59 14.32
N LEU A 65 10.18 -4.04 13.56
CA LEU A 65 8.90 -3.59 14.12
C LEU A 65 7.98 -4.81 14.33
N ARG A 66 7.37 -4.90 15.51
CA ARG A 66 6.38 -5.94 15.80
C ARG A 66 5.08 -5.61 15.09
N ILE A 67 4.65 -6.48 14.18
CA ILE A 67 3.38 -6.32 13.47
C ILE A 67 2.27 -6.89 14.35
N GLY A 68 1.29 -6.06 14.68
CA GLY A 68 0.07 -6.48 15.38
C GLY A 68 -1.01 -6.93 14.41
N ARG A 69 -2.26 -6.52 14.67
CA ARG A 69 -3.40 -6.71 13.75
C ARG A 69 -3.13 -6.16 12.36
N ILE A 70 -3.55 -6.94 11.36
CA ILE A 70 -3.53 -6.59 9.94
C ILE A 70 -4.98 -6.59 9.46
N GLU A 71 -5.43 -5.47 8.92
CA GLU A 71 -6.79 -5.31 8.41
C GLU A 71 -6.76 -4.73 6.99
N ASP A 72 -7.59 -5.27 6.09
CA ASP A 72 -7.88 -4.64 4.80
C ASP A 72 -9.04 -3.67 4.99
N VAL A 73 -8.77 -2.39 4.77
CA VAL A 73 -9.74 -1.29 4.89
C VAL A 73 -10.04 -0.64 3.54
N THR A 74 -9.88 -1.42 2.48
CA THR A 74 -10.30 -1.03 1.14
C THR A 74 -11.80 -0.71 1.12
N PRO A 75 -12.21 0.49 0.65
CA PRO A 75 -13.62 0.86 0.67
C PRO A 75 -14.42 0.02 -0.33
N ILE A 76 -15.36 -0.77 0.19
CA ILE A 76 -16.33 -1.56 -0.57
C ILE A 76 -17.69 -0.88 -0.44
N PRO A 77 -18.23 -0.29 -1.52
CA PRO A 77 -19.51 0.39 -1.44
C PRO A 77 -20.67 -0.63 -1.59
N THR A 78 -21.78 -0.40 -0.88
CA THR A 78 -22.99 -1.24 -0.96
C THR A 78 -23.58 -1.24 -2.37
N ASP A 79 -23.61 -0.07 -3.01
CA ASP A 79 -23.88 0.12 -4.44
C ASP A 79 -22.83 1.08 -5.03
N SER A 80 -22.59 1.03 -6.33
CA SER A 80 -21.46 1.71 -6.97
C SER A 80 -21.87 2.69 -8.06
N THR A 81 -21.12 3.78 -8.19
CA THR A 81 -21.27 4.71 -9.31
C THR A 81 -20.68 4.12 -10.61
N ARG A 82 -20.97 4.75 -11.74
CA ARG A 82 -20.50 4.27 -13.06
C ARG A 82 -18.96 4.23 -13.13
N ARG A 83 -18.40 3.08 -13.52
CA ARG A 83 -16.95 2.91 -13.76
C ARG A 83 -16.47 3.73 -14.97
N LYS A 84 -15.17 4.07 -14.96
CA LYS A 84 -14.49 4.72 -16.10
C LYS A 84 -14.50 3.82 -17.34
N SER A 85 -14.40 4.44 -18.52
CA SER A 85 -14.30 3.81 -19.85
C SER A 85 -15.62 3.31 -20.47
N GLY A 86 -16.76 3.85 -20.03
CA GLY A 86 -18.05 3.68 -20.70
C GLY A 86 -18.54 2.21 -20.74
N ARG A 87 -19.47 1.90 -21.65
CA ARG A 87 -20.11 0.56 -21.72
C ARG A 87 -19.15 -0.54 -22.19
N ARG A 88 -18.18 -0.21 -23.04
CA ARG A 88 -17.26 -1.19 -23.67
C ARG A 88 -15.93 -1.33 -22.94
N GLY A 89 -15.70 -0.58 -21.87
CA GLY A 89 -14.44 -0.59 -21.13
C GLY A 89 -13.29 0.08 -21.87
N ARG A 90 -12.09 0.00 -21.29
CA ARG A 90 -10.86 0.53 -21.90
C ARG A 90 -10.45 -0.39 -23.04
N ARG A 91 -10.46 0.13 -24.26
CA ARG A 91 -9.93 -0.52 -25.46
C ARG A 91 -8.62 0.19 -25.80
N LEU A 92 -7.51 -0.50 -25.55
CA LEU A 92 -6.17 -0.09 -25.99
C LEU A 92 -5.92 -0.72 -27.36
#